data_AF-A0A3N7E6R8-F1
#
_entry.id   AF-A0A3N7E6R8-F1
#
_cell.length_a   1.000
_cell.length_b   1.000
_cell.length_c   1.000
_cell.angle_alpha   90.00
_cell.angle_beta   90.00
_cell.angle_gamma   90.00
#
_symmetry.space_group_name_H-M   'P 1'
#
loop_
_entity.id
_entity.type
_entity.pdbx_description
1 polymer ?
#
loop_
_entity_poly.entity_id
_entity_poly.type
_entity_poly.pdbx_seq_one_letter_code
_entity_poly.pdbx_strand_id
1 'polypeptide(L)'
;MGTALNLARSISTPVYEYEYSICTLVTRKSEYTEMLDSFLQKGFDEKSCEYLFIDNTEGSGFEAFKGLNQFLQQAKGKYIILCHQDIIIHDHDRKHLSERILEIEQNDPNWAILANAGGINLKWIATNITQGSGKVIKEPKLPLKTKTVDENFMVVKNSANLALSHNLSGFHMYGPDLCLIADVLGFNAYVIDFNIIHKSNGNPDESFRRLRKAFIKKYNHAFRGRFMTTTITRYYLSGNWFTAWFYNLQPIKFFVRQYYKAFKPKKLYVLEVKKDA
;
A
#
# COMPACT_ATOMS: atom_id res chain seq x y z
N MET A 1 36.09 -18.86 -20.02
CA MET A 1 34.77 -18.56 -19.43
C MET A 1 33.91 -17.96 -20.52
N GLY A 2 32.74 -18.54 -20.78
CA GLY A 2 31.99 -18.35 -22.03
C GLY A 2 31.44 -16.93 -22.22
N THR A 3 31.44 -16.48 -23.47
CA THR A 3 30.92 -15.18 -23.96
C THR A 3 29.50 -14.84 -23.50
N ALA A 4 28.67 -15.84 -23.19
CA ALA A 4 27.31 -15.65 -22.66
C ALA A 4 27.29 -15.14 -21.20
N LEU A 5 28.30 -15.44 -20.38
CA LEU A 5 28.36 -14.95 -19.00
C LEU A 5 28.55 -13.43 -18.96
N ASN A 6 29.18 -12.86 -19.99
CA ASN A 6 29.35 -11.42 -20.14
C ASN A 6 28.04 -10.68 -20.48
N LEU A 7 26.97 -11.40 -20.84
CA LEU A 7 25.63 -10.82 -21.02
C LEU A 7 24.89 -10.64 -19.68
N ALA A 8 25.31 -11.35 -18.65
CA ALA A 8 24.70 -11.28 -17.34
C ALA A 8 25.47 -10.30 -16.44
N ARG A 9 24.75 -9.59 -15.56
CA ARG A 9 25.34 -8.79 -14.49
C ARG A 9 24.84 -9.28 -13.13
N SER A 10 25.70 -9.24 -12.13
CA SER A 10 25.27 -9.39 -10.74
C SER A 10 24.38 -8.22 -10.34
N ILE A 11 23.31 -8.49 -9.62
CA ILE A 11 22.48 -7.45 -9.01
C ILE A 11 23.15 -6.92 -7.75
N SER A 12 23.03 -5.62 -7.51
CA SER A 12 23.41 -4.95 -6.25
C SER A 12 22.16 -4.45 -5.53
N THR A 13 22.30 -4.07 -4.27
CA THR A 13 21.26 -3.35 -3.54
C THR A 13 20.82 -2.11 -4.33
N PRO A 14 19.52 -1.76 -4.33
CA PRO A 14 19.04 -0.59 -5.02
C PRO A 14 19.75 0.67 -4.53
N VAL A 15 20.23 1.48 -5.47
CA VAL A 15 20.68 2.85 -5.22
C VAL A 15 19.55 3.76 -5.67
N TYR A 16 19.08 4.63 -4.78
CA TYR A 16 18.00 5.56 -5.05
C TYR A 16 18.56 6.89 -5.54
N GLU A 17 17.95 7.46 -6.58
CA GLU A 17 18.34 8.76 -7.16
C GLU A 17 17.96 9.91 -6.21
N TYR A 18 16.83 9.74 -5.49
CA TYR A 18 16.29 10.72 -4.56
C TYR A 18 16.12 10.11 -3.15
N GLU A 19 16.05 10.95 -2.13
CA GLU A 19 15.59 10.54 -0.80
C GLU A 19 14.07 10.33 -0.82
N TYR A 20 13.33 11.27 -1.42
CA TYR A 20 11.87 11.25 -1.49
C TYR A 20 11.33 11.36 -2.91
N SER A 21 10.27 10.62 -3.21
CA SER A 21 9.39 10.87 -4.37
C SER A 21 8.05 11.37 -3.85
N ILE A 22 7.66 12.60 -4.15
CA ILE A 22 6.37 13.17 -3.76
C ILE A 22 5.38 12.92 -4.91
N CYS A 23 4.31 12.19 -4.61
CA CYS A 23 3.43 11.61 -5.61
C CYS A 23 1.96 11.99 -5.34
N THR A 24 1.32 12.64 -6.30
CA THR A 24 -0.02 13.24 -6.11
C THR A 24 -0.95 13.05 -7.30
N LEU A 25 -2.20 12.69 -7.03
CA LEU A 25 -3.28 12.75 -8.02
C LEU A 25 -3.87 14.16 -8.05
N VAL A 26 -3.86 14.82 -9.21
CA VAL A 26 -4.17 16.25 -9.31
C VAL A 26 -5.45 16.49 -10.08
N THR A 27 -6.45 17.06 -9.41
CA THR A 27 -7.71 17.54 -10.02
C THR A 27 -7.84 19.06 -9.96
N ARG A 28 -7.12 19.73 -9.05
CA ARG A 28 -7.14 21.19 -8.88
C ARG A 28 -5.71 21.72 -8.80
N LYS A 29 -5.25 22.35 -9.88
CA LYS A 29 -3.88 22.85 -10.00
C LYS A 29 -3.51 23.89 -8.93
N SER A 30 -4.45 24.73 -8.51
CA SER A 30 -4.21 25.74 -7.46
C SER A 30 -3.88 25.11 -6.12
N GLU A 31 -4.61 24.07 -5.70
CA GLU A 31 -4.30 23.35 -4.45
C GLU A 31 -2.96 22.62 -4.57
N TYR A 32 -2.71 21.98 -5.70
CA TYR A 32 -1.44 21.31 -5.95
C TYR A 32 -0.25 22.28 -5.89
N THR A 33 -0.35 23.47 -6.49
CA THR A 33 0.69 24.51 -6.40
C THR A 33 0.94 24.91 -4.96
N GLU A 34 -0.11 25.15 -4.18
CA GLU A 34 0.04 25.54 -2.77
C GLU A 34 0.67 24.41 -1.93
N MET A 35 0.31 23.15 -2.22
CA MET A 35 0.95 21.99 -1.61
C MET A 35 2.44 21.94 -1.95
N LEU A 36 2.80 22.06 -3.23
CA LEU A 36 4.20 22.09 -3.67
C LEU A 36 5.01 23.19 -2.99
N ASP A 37 4.48 24.42 -2.94
CA ASP A 37 5.12 25.55 -2.28
C ASP A 37 5.42 25.25 -0.80
N SER A 38 4.47 24.61 -0.11
CA SER A 38 4.66 24.22 1.29
C SER A 38 5.77 23.16 1.47
N PHE A 39 5.86 22.18 0.56
CA PHE A 39 6.93 21.18 0.58
C PHE A 39 8.30 21.82 0.34
N LEU A 40 8.41 22.67 -0.68
CA LEU A 40 9.65 23.37 -1.02
C LEU A 40 10.13 24.25 0.14
N GLN A 41 9.22 25.04 0.74
CA GLN A 41 9.53 25.88 1.90
C GLN A 41 9.98 25.08 3.13
N LYS A 42 9.57 23.81 3.22
CA LYS A 42 9.89 22.88 4.31
C LYS A 42 11.05 21.94 3.98
N GLY A 43 11.85 22.31 2.99
CA GLY A 43 13.14 21.69 2.71
C GLY A 43 13.07 20.40 1.90
N PHE A 44 11.92 20.05 1.32
CA PHE A 44 11.85 19.05 0.25
C PHE A 44 12.33 19.73 -1.03
N ASP A 45 13.64 19.71 -1.28
CA ASP A 45 14.25 20.41 -2.41
C ASP A 45 14.40 19.52 -3.65
N GLU A 46 14.59 20.13 -4.82
CA GLU A 46 14.73 19.43 -6.12
C GLU A 46 15.99 18.55 -6.23
N LYS A 47 16.96 18.68 -5.31
CA LYS A 47 18.18 17.88 -5.33
C LYS A 47 18.00 16.55 -4.62
N SER A 48 17.20 16.55 -3.56
CA SER A 48 16.94 15.40 -2.70
C SER A 48 15.59 14.75 -2.98
N CYS A 49 14.70 15.43 -3.71
CA CYS A 49 13.34 15.00 -3.95
C CYS A 49 12.98 15.08 -5.44
N GLU A 50 12.14 14.15 -5.89
CA GLU A 50 11.42 14.27 -7.16
C GLU A 50 9.92 14.46 -6.93
N TYR A 51 9.24 15.08 -7.90
CA TYR A 51 7.81 15.36 -7.85
C TYR A 51 7.11 14.72 -9.04
N LEU A 52 6.22 13.78 -8.75
CA LEU A 52 5.44 13.03 -9.73
C LEU A 52 3.96 13.35 -9.52
N PHE A 53 3.25 13.62 -10.60
CA PHE A 53 1.81 13.80 -10.51
C PHE A 53 1.10 13.14 -11.68
N ILE A 54 -0.15 12.76 -11.43
CA ILE A 54 -1.07 12.33 -12.48
C ILE A 54 -2.11 13.42 -12.65
N ASP A 55 -2.25 13.90 -13.88
CA ASP A 55 -3.23 14.91 -14.22
C ASP A 55 -4.61 14.30 -14.43
N ASN A 56 -5.52 14.62 -13.52
CA ASN A 56 -6.94 14.26 -13.56
C ASN A 56 -7.83 15.50 -13.75
N THR A 57 -7.27 16.65 -14.16
CA THR A 57 -8.04 17.92 -14.29
C THR A 57 -9.14 17.85 -15.35
N GLU A 58 -8.95 17.04 -16.41
CA GLU A 58 -9.93 16.87 -17.50
C GLU A 58 -10.85 15.64 -17.33
N GLY A 59 -10.80 14.95 -16.18
CA GLY A 59 -11.72 13.85 -15.84
C GLY A 59 -11.46 12.51 -16.55
N SER A 60 -10.46 12.42 -17.43
CA SER A 60 -10.04 11.20 -18.15
C SER A 60 -8.92 10.42 -17.46
N GLY A 61 -8.46 10.87 -16.30
CA GLY A 61 -7.24 10.37 -15.68
C GLY A 61 -7.41 9.12 -14.79
N PHE A 62 -6.32 8.75 -14.11
CA PHE A 62 -6.25 7.50 -13.35
C PHE A 62 -7.07 7.56 -12.06
N GLU A 63 -7.80 6.50 -11.75
CA GLU A 63 -8.34 6.28 -10.40
C GLU A 63 -7.23 5.88 -9.41
N ALA A 64 -7.49 5.93 -8.10
CA ALA A 64 -6.41 5.87 -7.12
C ALA A 64 -5.63 4.56 -7.12
N PHE A 65 -6.25 3.40 -7.31
CA PHE A 65 -5.55 2.11 -7.29
C PHE A 65 -4.55 1.99 -8.45
N LYS A 66 -4.96 2.30 -9.67
CA LYS A 66 -4.12 2.28 -10.86
C LYS A 66 -3.11 3.42 -10.84
N GLY A 67 -3.51 4.62 -10.43
CA GLY A 67 -2.65 5.81 -10.40
C GLY A 67 -1.52 5.67 -9.40
N LEU A 68 -1.81 5.27 -8.15
CA LEU A 68 -0.78 5.04 -7.15
C LEU A 68 0.12 3.86 -7.49
N ASN A 69 -0.39 2.84 -8.19
CA ASN A 69 0.48 1.79 -8.74
C ASN A 69 1.47 2.33 -9.78
N GLN A 70 1.13 3.35 -10.57
CA GLN A 70 2.11 4.01 -11.46
C GLN A 70 3.20 4.69 -10.64
N PHE A 71 2.85 5.41 -9.57
CA PHE A 71 3.83 6.02 -8.69
C PHE A 71 4.74 4.99 -8.02
N LEU A 72 4.18 3.93 -7.44
CA LEU A 72 4.95 2.86 -6.79
C LEU A 72 5.93 2.15 -7.75
N GLN A 73 5.62 2.12 -9.05
CA GLN A 73 6.47 1.51 -10.08
C GLN A 73 7.52 2.45 -10.66
N GLN A 74 7.24 3.76 -10.71
CA GLN A 74 8.07 4.74 -11.42
C GLN A 74 8.94 5.58 -10.48
N ALA A 75 8.55 5.72 -9.21
CA ALA A 75 9.30 6.48 -8.20
C ALA A 75 10.70 5.91 -7.97
N LYS A 76 11.68 6.80 -7.96
CA LYS A 76 13.11 6.54 -7.78
C LYS A 76 13.65 6.99 -6.43
N GLY A 77 12.80 7.54 -5.57
CA GLY A 77 13.11 7.94 -4.22
C GLY A 77 13.18 6.76 -3.26
N LYS A 78 14.05 6.83 -2.26
CA LYS A 78 14.15 5.82 -1.18
C LYS A 78 12.81 5.68 -0.43
N TYR A 79 12.11 6.79 -0.25
CA TYR A 79 10.79 6.87 0.36
C TYR A 79 9.80 7.51 -0.61
N ILE A 80 8.63 6.90 -0.77
CA ILE A 80 7.59 7.38 -1.69
C ILE A 80 6.49 8.01 -0.85
N ILE A 81 6.30 9.31 -0.96
CA ILE A 81 5.22 10.05 -0.31
C ILE A 81 4.02 10.03 -1.25
N LEU A 82 2.97 9.29 -0.89
CA LEU A 82 1.67 9.33 -1.54
C LEU A 82 0.78 10.29 -0.76
N CYS A 83 0.38 11.40 -1.38
CA CYS A 83 -0.42 12.41 -0.70
C CYS A 83 -1.53 12.99 -1.58
N HIS A 84 -2.53 13.59 -0.92
CA HIS A 84 -3.54 14.39 -1.60
C HIS A 84 -2.99 15.77 -1.97
N GLN A 85 -3.62 16.43 -2.93
CA GLN A 85 -3.20 17.77 -3.39
C GLN A 85 -3.57 18.90 -2.41
N ASP A 86 -4.43 18.63 -1.42
CA ASP A 86 -5.01 19.63 -0.52
C ASP A 86 -4.43 19.54 0.91
N ILE A 87 -3.21 19.03 1.02
CA ILE A 87 -2.41 19.06 2.24
C ILE A 87 -1.38 20.19 2.23
N ILE A 88 -1.01 20.69 3.40
CA ILE A 88 0.04 21.72 3.57
C ILE A 88 0.99 21.30 4.70
N ILE A 89 2.30 21.33 4.43
CA ILE A 89 3.33 21.12 5.46
C ILE A 89 3.53 22.45 6.21
N HIS A 90 3.43 22.43 7.54
CA HIS A 90 3.40 23.67 8.33
C HIS A 90 4.20 23.59 9.64
N ASP A 91 3.97 22.61 10.49
CA ASP A 91 4.66 22.48 11.79
C ASP A 91 6.09 21.96 11.64
N HIS A 92 6.27 20.97 10.77
CA HIS A 92 7.49 20.18 10.64
C HIS A 92 8.16 20.39 9.28
N ASP A 93 9.34 19.82 9.09
CA ASP A 93 10.12 19.90 7.85
C ASP A 93 10.60 18.51 7.39
N ARG A 94 11.31 18.47 6.26
CA ARG A 94 11.91 17.23 5.74
C ARG A 94 12.79 16.54 6.78
N LYS A 95 13.58 17.30 7.55
CA LYS A 95 14.50 16.72 8.54
C LYS A 95 13.74 15.99 9.64
N HIS A 96 12.67 16.59 10.17
CA HIS A 96 11.83 15.95 11.16
C HIS A 96 11.18 14.67 10.62
N LEU A 97 10.74 14.65 9.35
CA LEU A 97 10.25 13.42 8.74
C LEU A 97 11.34 12.34 8.65
N SER A 98 12.55 12.69 8.23
CA SER A 98 13.71 11.77 8.20
C SER A 98 14.05 11.24 9.60
N GLU A 99 13.93 12.07 10.64
CA GLU A 99 14.12 11.66 12.05
C GLU A 99 13.06 10.65 12.51
N ARG A 100 11.77 10.87 12.19
CA ARG A 100 10.70 9.92 12.51
C ARG A 100 10.85 8.61 11.73
N ILE A 101 11.29 8.66 10.48
CA ILE A 101 11.60 7.46 9.70
C ILE A 101 12.75 6.68 10.35
N LEU A 102 13.83 7.37 10.75
CA LEU A 102 14.98 6.75 11.40
C LEU A 102 14.61 6.10 12.74
N GLU A 103 13.77 6.77 13.53
CA GLU A 103 13.22 6.23 14.78
C GLU A 103 12.50 4.89 14.55
N ILE A 104 11.64 4.80 13.53
CA ILE A 104 10.96 3.55 13.20
C ILE A 104 11.96 2.51 12.67
N GLU A 105 12.88 2.89 11.78
CA GLU A 105 13.88 1.96 11.21
C GLU A 105 14.73 1.28 12.30
N GLN A 106 15.10 2.02 13.35
CA GLN A 106 15.88 1.50 14.48
C GLN A 106 15.09 0.53 15.37
N ASN A 107 13.78 0.72 15.50
CA ASN A 107 12.92 -0.06 16.41
C ASN A 107 12.20 -1.23 15.71
N ASP A 108 11.82 -1.07 14.44
CA ASP A 108 11.20 -2.10 13.61
C ASP A 108 11.65 -1.96 12.15
N PRO A 109 12.74 -2.63 11.73
CA PRO A 109 13.23 -2.56 10.34
C PRO A 109 12.24 -3.15 9.31
N ASN A 110 11.22 -3.91 9.77
CA ASN A 110 10.16 -4.48 8.94
C ASN A 110 8.96 -3.53 8.79
N TRP A 111 9.13 -2.23 8.98
CA TRP A 111 8.12 -1.26 8.57
C TRP A 111 8.09 -1.09 7.04
N ALA A 112 6.92 -0.75 6.50
CA ALA A 112 6.76 -0.38 5.09
C ALA A 112 5.93 0.88 4.87
N ILE A 113 5.06 1.25 5.80
CA ILE A 113 4.15 2.39 5.65
C ILE A 113 4.16 3.24 6.91
N LEU A 114 4.37 4.55 6.76
CA LEU A 114 4.14 5.54 7.81
C LEU A 114 3.04 6.49 7.37
N ALA A 115 2.26 7.01 8.31
CA ALA A 115 1.22 7.99 8.03
C ALA A 115 1.02 8.94 9.22
N ASN A 116 0.24 9.99 9.01
CA ASN A 116 -0.19 10.94 10.05
C ASN A 116 -1.51 10.52 10.74
N ALA A 117 -2.28 9.61 10.15
CA ALA A 117 -3.52 9.09 10.73
C ALA A 117 -3.78 7.64 10.32
N GLY A 118 -4.51 6.90 11.17
CA GLY A 118 -4.79 5.49 10.93
C GLY A 118 -5.61 4.80 12.01
N GLY A 119 -6.20 3.66 11.67
CA GLY A 119 -6.96 2.81 12.59
C GLY A 119 -6.07 1.79 13.29
N ILE A 120 -5.85 1.96 14.60
CA ILE A 120 -5.03 1.05 15.42
C ILE A 120 -5.72 -0.32 15.53
N ASN A 121 -7.01 -0.31 15.82
CA ASN A 121 -7.86 -1.49 15.90
C ASN A 121 -9.32 -1.08 15.69
N LEU A 122 -10.26 -1.97 16.01
CA LEU A 122 -11.69 -1.71 15.84
C LEU A 122 -12.21 -0.51 16.67
N LYS A 123 -11.53 -0.16 17.77
CA LYS A 123 -11.95 0.88 18.72
C LYS A 123 -11.16 2.18 18.55
N TRP A 124 -9.85 2.09 18.36
CA TRP A 124 -8.95 3.24 18.47
C TRP A 124 -8.43 3.70 17.11
N ILE A 125 -8.39 5.02 16.95
CA ILE A 125 -7.83 5.73 15.80
C ILE A 125 -6.73 6.65 16.33
N ALA A 126 -5.58 6.68 15.67
CA ALA A 126 -4.54 7.69 15.91
C ALA A 126 -4.61 8.75 14.81
N THR A 127 -4.43 10.01 15.17
CA THR A 127 -4.47 11.14 14.24
C THR A 127 -3.51 12.23 14.69
N ASN A 128 -2.76 12.77 13.76
CA ASN A 128 -1.89 13.92 13.93
C ASN A 128 -2.06 14.89 12.76
N ILE A 129 -3.18 15.60 12.76
CA ILE A 129 -3.62 16.43 11.64
C ILE A 129 -4.16 17.75 12.19
N THR A 130 -3.85 18.82 11.49
CA THR A 130 -4.54 20.10 11.61
C THR A 130 -5.62 20.18 10.53
N GLN A 131 -6.88 20.33 10.92
CA GLN A 131 -7.97 20.44 9.94
C GLN A 131 -7.94 21.81 9.25
N GLY A 132 -8.57 21.95 8.08
CA GLY A 132 -8.74 23.24 7.41
C GLY A 132 -9.44 24.32 8.25
N SER A 133 -10.16 23.93 9.32
CA SER A 133 -10.74 24.85 10.32
C SER A 133 -9.74 25.40 11.34
N GLY A 134 -8.49 24.93 11.33
CA GLY A 134 -7.45 25.22 12.34
C GLY A 134 -7.50 24.30 13.57
N LYS A 135 -8.48 23.38 13.66
CA LYS A 135 -8.54 22.42 14.76
C LYS A 135 -7.40 21.40 14.67
N VAL A 136 -6.55 21.39 15.68
CA VAL A 136 -5.46 20.40 15.82
C VAL A 136 -6.00 19.14 16.51
N ILE A 137 -5.77 17.98 15.90
CA ILE A 137 -6.02 16.66 16.48
C ILE A 137 -4.67 15.97 16.55
N LYS A 138 -4.15 15.80 17.77
CA LYS A 138 -2.84 15.17 18.03
C LYS A 138 -2.99 13.99 18.97
N GLU A 139 -2.51 12.82 18.55
CA GLU A 139 -2.31 11.65 19.39
C GLU A 139 -1.01 11.82 20.19
N PRO A 140 -1.04 11.88 21.53
CA PRO A 140 0.15 12.11 22.34
C PRO A 140 1.12 10.91 22.40
N LYS A 141 0.70 9.70 22.03
CA LYS A 141 1.50 8.47 22.18
C LYS A 141 2.19 7.99 20.90
N LEU A 142 2.37 8.86 19.92
CA LEU A 142 3.03 8.50 18.66
C LEU A 142 4.52 8.18 18.89
N PRO A 143 5.11 7.23 18.13
CA PRO A 143 4.49 6.47 17.04
C PRO A 143 3.64 5.28 17.52
N LEU A 144 2.59 4.93 16.75
CA LEU A 144 1.70 3.81 17.06
C LEU A 144 1.55 2.87 15.86
N LYS A 145 1.70 1.57 16.11
CA LYS A 145 1.42 0.54 15.10
C LYS A 145 -0.06 0.56 14.73
N THR A 146 -0.35 0.53 13.43
CA THR A 146 -1.71 0.66 12.91
C THR A 146 -2.09 -0.47 11.97
N LYS A 147 -3.40 -0.73 11.84
CA LYS A 147 -3.94 -1.72 10.89
C LYS A 147 -4.33 -1.11 9.56
N THR A 148 -4.68 0.18 9.57
CA THR A 148 -4.99 0.96 8.37
C THR A 148 -4.43 2.36 8.51
N VAL A 149 -4.20 3.03 7.40
CA VAL A 149 -3.80 4.45 7.36
C VAL A 149 -4.84 5.26 6.59
N ASP A 150 -4.93 6.55 6.89
CA ASP A 150 -5.67 7.51 6.07
C ASP A 150 -4.90 7.81 4.79
N GLU A 151 -5.65 8.14 3.73
CA GLU A 151 -5.10 8.31 2.41
C GLU A 151 -4.47 9.70 2.14
N ASN A 152 -4.66 10.68 3.02
CA ASN A 152 -4.20 12.05 2.78
C ASN A 152 -2.66 12.19 2.72
N PHE A 153 -1.93 11.38 3.47
CA PHE A 153 -0.47 11.40 3.56
C PHE A 153 0.06 10.05 4.05
N MET A 154 0.79 9.37 3.16
CA MET A 154 1.46 8.10 3.46
C MET A 154 2.90 8.16 2.95
N VAL A 155 3.84 7.67 3.74
CA VAL A 155 5.22 7.41 3.33
C VAL A 155 5.42 5.91 3.18
N VAL A 156 5.79 5.47 1.98
CA VAL A 156 6.01 4.07 1.65
C VAL A 156 7.52 3.82 1.48
N LYS A 157 8.04 2.80 2.16
CA LYS A 157 9.43 2.35 1.98
C LYS A 157 9.56 1.71 0.59
N ASN A 158 10.32 2.31 -0.32
CA ASN A 158 10.39 1.84 -1.72
C ASN A 158 10.86 0.38 -1.78
N SER A 159 11.84 0.00 -0.96
CA SER A 159 12.35 -1.37 -0.87
C SER A 159 11.32 -2.41 -0.39
N ALA A 160 10.17 -1.99 0.16
CA ALA A 160 9.10 -2.92 0.54
C ALA A 160 8.33 -3.46 -0.69
N ASN A 161 8.50 -2.84 -1.87
CA ASN A 161 7.92 -3.29 -3.14
C ASN A 161 6.41 -3.56 -3.05
N LEU A 162 5.71 -2.63 -2.40
CA LEU A 162 4.26 -2.72 -2.26
C LEU A 162 3.58 -2.38 -3.60
N ALA A 163 2.40 -2.95 -3.80
CA ALA A 163 1.51 -2.61 -4.90
C ALA A 163 0.08 -2.56 -4.37
N LEU A 164 -0.76 -1.73 -4.98
CA LEU A 164 -2.20 -1.74 -4.73
C LEU A 164 -2.90 -2.82 -5.57
N SER A 165 -4.04 -3.22 -5.06
CA SER A 165 -4.94 -4.19 -5.68
C SER A 165 -5.38 -3.84 -7.10
N HIS A 166 -4.89 -4.61 -8.08
CA HIS A 166 -5.27 -4.44 -9.49
C HIS A 166 -6.78 -4.58 -9.76
N ASN A 167 -7.51 -5.38 -8.98
CA ASN A 167 -8.92 -5.66 -9.18
C ASN A 167 -9.86 -4.84 -8.28
N LEU A 168 -9.36 -3.73 -7.71
CA LEU A 168 -10.15 -2.69 -7.06
C LEU A 168 -10.01 -1.39 -7.85
N SER A 169 -11.01 -0.53 -7.78
CA SER A 169 -11.00 0.77 -8.44
C SER A 169 -11.79 1.80 -7.64
N GLY A 170 -11.33 3.05 -7.65
CA GLY A 170 -11.98 4.18 -6.99
C GLY A 170 -11.00 5.10 -6.27
N PHE A 171 -11.51 5.98 -5.40
CA PHE A 171 -10.73 6.99 -4.66
C PHE A 171 -10.81 6.82 -3.14
N HIS A 172 -11.17 5.63 -2.67
CA HIS A 172 -11.25 5.31 -1.24
C HIS A 172 -10.57 3.97 -0.96
N MET A 173 -10.33 3.67 0.32
CA MET A 173 -9.91 2.35 0.81
C MET A 173 -8.55 1.87 0.28
N TYR A 174 -7.78 2.70 -0.42
CA TYR A 174 -6.46 2.32 -0.90
C TYR A 174 -5.39 2.38 0.20
N GLY A 175 -5.58 3.19 1.26
CA GLY A 175 -4.74 3.15 2.46
C GLY A 175 -4.86 1.80 3.20
N PRO A 176 -6.09 1.36 3.56
CA PRO A 176 -6.34 0.02 4.08
C PRO A 176 -5.86 -1.12 3.17
N ASP A 177 -5.99 -0.97 1.85
CA ASP A 177 -5.51 -1.95 0.87
C ASP A 177 -4.00 -2.13 0.95
N LEU A 178 -3.26 -1.03 0.93
CA LEU A 178 -1.81 -1.03 0.99
C LEU A 178 -1.30 -1.62 2.31
N CYS A 179 -1.94 -1.27 3.44
CA CYS A 179 -1.61 -1.84 4.75
C CYS A 179 -1.82 -3.36 4.80
N LEU A 180 -2.90 -3.86 4.19
CA LEU A 180 -3.20 -5.28 4.18
C LEU A 180 -2.24 -6.06 3.29
N ILE A 181 -1.80 -5.47 2.18
CA ILE A 181 -0.76 -6.04 1.32
C ILE A 181 0.59 -6.04 2.02
N ALA A 182 0.93 -4.96 2.73
CA ALA A 182 2.14 -4.91 3.57
C ALA A 182 2.13 -6.02 4.62
N ASP A 183 1.03 -6.23 5.34
CA ASP A 183 0.88 -7.31 6.33
C ASP A 183 1.08 -8.71 5.70
N VAL A 184 0.52 -8.95 4.51
CA VAL A 184 0.71 -10.20 3.75
C VAL A 184 2.17 -10.41 3.35
N LEU A 185 2.91 -9.33 3.08
CA LEU A 185 4.35 -9.38 2.77
C LEU A 185 5.24 -9.41 4.02
N GLY A 186 4.66 -9.38 5.23
CA GLY A 186 5.38 -9.43 6.51
C GLY A 186 5.84 -8.08 7.04
N PHE A 187 5.30 -6.97 6.49
CA PHE A 187 5.63 -5.61 6.91
C PHE A 187 4.58 -4.99 7.82
N ASN A 188 5.00 -3.95 8.55
CA ASN A 188 4.18 -3.19 9.49
C ASN A 188 3.89 -1.75 9.01
N ALA A 189 2.79 -1.20 9.49
CA ALA A 189 2.40 0.19 9.27
C ALA A 189 2.32 0.96 10.61
N TYR A 190 2.67 2.24 10.60
CA TYR A 190 2.68 3.10 11.78
C TYR A 190 2.06 4.48 11.51
N VAL A 191 1.40 5.03 12.52
CA VAL A 191 1.12 6.46 12.60
C VAL A 191 2.28 7.13 13.34
N ILE A 192 2.84 8.19 12.78
CA ILE A 192 4.02 8.90 13.30
C ILE A 192 3.68 10.36 13.65
N ASP A 193 4.53 10.99 14.46
CA ASP A 193 4.42 12.42 14.77
C ASP A 193 4.87 13.28 13.57
N PHE A 194 4.06 13.36 12.52
CA PHE A 194 4.23 14.30 11.42
C PHE A 194 2.91 15.01 11.11
N ASN A 195 2.74 16.21 11.67
CA ASN A 195 1.52 16.99 11.51
C ASN A 195 1.50 17.77 10.20
N ILE A 196 0.39 17.66 9.47
CA ILE A 196 0.09 18.43 8.27
C ILE A 196 -1.27 19.14 8.44
N ILE A 197 -1.51 20.19 7.66
CA ILE A 197 -2.87 20.70 7.46
C ILE A 197 -3.52 19.85 6.37
N HIS A 198 -4.72 19.34 6.62
CA HIS A 198 -5.57 18.72 5.60
C HIS A 198 -6.84 19.56 5.43
N LYS A 199 -7.00 20.16 4.24
CA LYS A 199 -8.05 21.18 4.01
C LYS A 199 -9.44 20.58 3.88
N SER A 200 -9.57 19.43 3.24
CA SER A 200 -10.86 18.78 3.08
C SER A 200 -11.21 17.84 4.23
N ASN A 201 -12.51 17.56 4.36
CA ASN A 201 -13.02 16.49 5.20
C ASN A 201 -13.42 15.32 4.30
N GLY A 202 -13.13 14.09 4.72
CA GLY A 202 -13.53 12.90 3.98
C GLY A 202 -15.05 12.80 3.79
N ASN A 203 -15.49 12.30 2.64
CA ASN A 203 -16.90 12.16 2.30
C ASN A 203 -17.25 10.68 1.99
N PRO A 204 -17.93 9.95 2.90
CA PRO A 204 -18.31 8.55 2.69
C PRO A 204 -19.57 8.44 1.83
N ASP A 205 -19.39 8.60 0.52
CA ASP A 205 -20.47 8.59 -0.47
C ASP A 205 -20.92 7.16 -0.89
N GLU A 206 -21.74 7.07 -1.94
CA GLU A 206 -22.16 5.77 -2.49
C GLU A 206 -20.99 4.96 -3.07
N SER A 207 -20.00 5.65 -3.67
CA SER A 207 -18.82 5.02 -4.23
C SER A 207 -17.98 4.33 -3.14
N PHE A 208 -17.84 4.96 -1.97
CA PHE A 208 -17.24 4.38 -0.78
C PHE A 208 -17.95 3.09 -0.35
N ARG A 209 -19.29 3.11 -0.25
CA ARG A 209 -20.08 1.93 0.17
C ARG A 209 -19.93 0.77 -0.81
N ARG A 210 -19.94 1.04 -2.12
CA ARG A 210 -19.72 0.04 -3.18
C ARG A 210 -18.31 -0.54 -3.08
N LEU A 211 -17.31 0.31 -2.95
CA LEU A 211 -15.91 -0.12 -2.86
C LEU A 211 -15.65 -0.93 -1.58
N ARG A 212 -16.22 -0.54 -0.44
CA ARG A 212 -16.16 -1.34 0.80
C ARG A 212 -16.70 -2.75 0.62
N LYS A 213 -17.82 -2.93 -0.09
CA LYS A 213 -18.35 -4.28 -0.41
C LYS A 213 -17.39 -5.06 -1.31
N ALA A 214 -16.82 -4.42 -2.33
CA ALA A 214 -15.84 -5.03 -3.23
C ALA A 214 -14.55 -5.43 -2.50
N PHE A 215 -14.05 -4.57 -1.61
CA PHE A 215 -12.89 -4.80 -0.75
C PHE A 215 -13.09 -6.04 0.13
N ILE A 216 -14.21 -6.12 0.86
CA ILE A 216 -14.52 -7.28 1.69
C ILE A 216 -14.61 -8.56 0.84
N LYS A 217 -15.31 -8.51 -0.30
CA LYS A 217 -15.44 -9.66 -1.21
C LYS A 217 -14.06 -10.13 -1.71
N LYS A 218 -13.19 -9.19 -2.11
CA LYS A 218 -11.83 -9.48 -2.56
C LYS A 218 -11.04 -10.17 -1.46
N TYR A 219 -10.97 -9.59 -0.26
CA TYR A 219 -10.10 -10.12 0.80
C TYR A 219 -10.65 -11.40 1.45
N ASN A 220 -11.96 -11.57 1.53
CA ASN A 220 -12.56 -12.87 1.87
C ASN A 220 -12.13 -13.95 0.87
N HIS A 221 -12.11 -13.62 -0.43
CA HIS A 221 -11.60 -14.53 -1.44
C HIS A 221 -10.09 -14.73 -1.29
N ALA A 222 -9.30 -13.68 -1.11
CA ALA A 222 -7.84 -13.75 -0.98
C ALA A 222 -7.39 -14.59 0.21
N PHE A 223 -8.08 -14.53 1.34
CA PHE A 223 -7.78 -15.28 2.57
C PHE A 223 -8.57 -16.60 2.71
N ARG A 224 -9.37 -16.98 1.72
CA ARG A 224 -10.11 -18.25 1.76
C ARG A 224 -9.15 -19.44 1.94
N GLY A 225 -9.57 -20.39 2.75
CA GLY A 225 -8.86 -21.66 2.91
C GLY A 225 -8.83 -22.45 1.59
N ARG A 226 -7.69 -23.07 1.27
CA ARG A 226 -7.53 -23.85 0.04
C ARG A 226 -6.44 -24.91 0.17
N PHE A 227 -6.60 -26.00 -0.58
CA PHE A 227 -5.51 -26.94 -0.82
C PHE A 227 -4.56 -26.39 -1.87
N MET A 228 -3.27 -26.47 -1.58
CA MET A 228 -2.18 -26.08 -2.45
C MET A 228 -1.36 -27.32 -2.78
N THR A 229 -0.85 -27.36 -4.01
CA THR A 229 0.02 -28.43 -4.47
C THR A 229 1.16 -27.80 -5.25
N THR A 230 2.39 -28.13 -4.86
CA THR A 230 3.60 -27.87 -5.64
C THR A 230 4.04 -29.18 -6.30
N THR A 231 5.17 -29.13 -7.01
CA THR A 231 5.80 -30.34 -7.58
C THR A 231 6.23 -31.35 -6.52
N ILE A 232 6.53 -30.89 -5.29
CA ILE A 232 7.11 -31.72 -4.23
C ILE A 232 6.24 -31.86 -2.99
N THR A 233 5.24 -30.99 -2.78
CA THR A 233 4.42 -31.03 -1.55
C THR A 233 2.96 -30.65 -1.78
N ARG A 234 2.12 -31.05 -0.83
CA ARG A 234 0.69 -30.78 -0.78
C ARG A 234 0.29 -30.41 0.63
N TYR A 235 -0.40 -29.30 0.77
CA TYR A 235 -0.78 -28.74 2.06
C TYR A 235 -2.09 -27.96 1.94
N TYR A 236 -2.74 -27.77 3.07
CA TYR A 236 -3.90 -26.89 3.20
C TYR A 236 -3.47 -25.57 3.85
N LEU A 237 -3.87 -24.45 3.26
CA LEU A 237 -3.66 -23.12 3.79
C LEU A 237 -4.99 -22.57 4.29
N SER A 238 -5.02 -21.95 5.47
CA SER A 238 -6.18 -21.23 5.98
C SER A 238 -5.77 -20.15 6.98
N GLY A 239 -6.53 -19.07 7.05
CA GLY A 239 -6.42 -18.08 8.13
C GLY A 239 -7.00 -18.55 9.47
N ASN A 240 -7.65 -19.73 9.52
CA ASN A 240 -8.12 -20.35 10.76
C ASN A 240 -7.18 -21.49 11.15
N TRP A 241 -6.58 -21.39 12.34
CA TRP A 241 -5.58 -22.35 12.82
C TRP A 241 -6.13 -23.78 12.96
N PHE A 242 -7.39 -23.94 13.37
CA PHE A 242 -8.00 -25.25 13.58
C PHE A 242 -8.26 -25.96 12.25
N THR A 243 -8.82 -25.24 11.27
CA THR A 243 -9.02 -25.81 9.93
C THR A 243 -7.68 -26.08 9.25
N ALA A 244 -6.68 -25.21 9.43
CA ALA A 244 -5.32 -25.42 8.97
C ALA A 244 -4.74 -26.72 9.55
N TRP A 245 -4.85 -26.92 10.86
CA TRP A 245 -4.39 -28.15 11.52
C TRP A 245 -5.12 -29.40 11.01
N PHE A 246 -6.46 -29.39 11.03
CA PHE A 246 -7.29 -30.54 10.67
C PHE A 246 -7.05 -31.00 9.23
N TYR A 247 -7.16 -30.11 8.24
CA TYR A 247 -7.05 -30.50 6.83
C TYR A 247 -5.62 -30.86 6.39
N ASN A 248 -4.60 -30.60 7.23
CA ASN A 248 -3.23 -31.01 6.97
C ASN A 248 -2.89 -32.43 7.47
N LEU A 249 -3.78 -33.08 8.23
CA LEU A 249 -3.60 -34.48 8.65
C LEU A 249 -3.53 -35.42 7.42
N GLN A 250 -2.61 -36.39 7.46
CA GLN A 250 -2.33 -37.28 6.32
C GLN A 250 -3.56 -38.07 5.84
N PRO A 251 -4.39 -38.68 6.71
CA PRO A 251 -5.59 -39.38 6.28
C PRO A 251 -6.57 -38.47 5.52
N ILE A 252 -6.75 -37.25 6.00
CA ILE A 252 -7.65 -36.28 5.38
C ILE A 252 -7.15 -35.88 3.98
N LYS A 253 -5.84 -35.61 3.85
CA LYS A 253 -5.23 -35.32 2.55
C LYS A 253 -5.38 -36.49 1.56
N PHE A 254 -5.31 -37.74 2.03
CA PHE A 254 -5.54 -38.90 1.17
C PHE A 254 -6.95 -38.88 0.59
N PHE A 255 -7.99 -38.69 1.40
CA PHE A 255 -9.38 -38.65 0.92
C PHE A 255 -9.67 -37.45 0.02
N VAL A 256 -9.16 -36.27 0.37
CA VAL A 256 -9.25 -35.07 -0.48
C VAL A 256 -8.63 -35.33 -1.85
N ARG A 257 -7.47 -36.01 -1.90
CA ARG A 257 -6.85 -36.39 -3.17
C ARG A 257 -7.75 -37.30 -4.01
N GLN A 258 -8.41 -38.28 -3.39
CA GLN A 258 -9.35 -39.14 -4.12
C GLN A 258 -10.52 -38.35 -4.69
N TYR A 259 -11.04 -37.37 -3.93
CA TYR A 259 -12.07 -36.45 -4.41
C TYR A 259 -11.61 -35.65 -5.64
N TYR A 260 -10.43 -35.01 -5.59
CA TYR A 260 -9.91 -34.26 -6.75
C TYR A 260 -9.69 -35.16 -7.97
N LYS A 261 -9.18 -36.38 -7.77
CA LYS A 261 -9.00 -37.36 -8.86
C LYS A 261 -10.31 -37.71 -9.54
N ALA A 262 -11.40 -37.85 -8.78
CA ALA A 262 -12.72 -38.22 -9.31
C ALA A 262 -13.47 -37.05 -9.95
N PHE A 263 -13.44 -35.86 -9.33
CA PHE A 263 -14.36 -34.76 -9.67
C PHE A 263 -13.69 -33.52 -10.27
N LYS A 264 -12.35 -33.45 -10.26
CA LYS A 264 -11.59 -32.30 -10.77
C LYS A 264 -10.48 -32.75 -11.75
N PRO A 265 -10.84 -33.33 -12.91
CA PRO A 265 -9.87 -33.77 -13.89
C PRO A 265 -9.08 -32.60 -14.49
N LYS A 266 -7.88 -32.88 -15.00
CA LYS A 266 -6.95 -31.88 -15.57
C LYS A 266 -7.59 -30.97 -16.62
N LYS A 267 -8.57 -31.48 -17.40
CA LYS A 267 -9.28 -30.71 -18.44
C LYS A 267 -9.92 -29.42 -17.90
N LEU A 268 -10.40 -29.41 -16.66
CA LEU A 268 -11.01 -28.23 -16.03
C LEU A 268 -10.04 -27.09 -15.75
N TYR A 269 -8.73 -27.34 -15.84
CA TYR A 269 -7.68 -26.37 -15.55
C TYR A 269 -6.93 -25.91 -16.81
N VAL A 270 -7.27 -26.47 -17.98
CA VAL A 270 -6.68 -26.05 -19.25
C VAL A 270 -7.23 -24.67 -19.56
N LEU A 271 -6.33 -23.72 -19.85
CA LEU A 271 -6.73 -22.39 -20.31
C LEU A 271 -7.51 -22.55 -21.62
N GLU A 272 -8.78 -22.14 -21.62
CA GLU A 272 -9.55 -22.07 -22.85
C GLU A 272 -8.97 -20.95 -23.71
N VAL A 273 -8.22 -21.33 -24.75
CA VAL A 273 -7.83 -20.41 -25.80
C VAL A 273 -9.11 -20.04 -26.54
N LYS A 274 -9.58 -18.81 -26.35
CA LYS A 274 -10.63 -18.24 -27.21
C LYS A 274 -10.09 -18.32 -28.63
N LYS A 275 -10.72 -19.15 -29.47
CA LYS A 275 -10.51 -19.03 -30.91
C LYS A 275 -11.21 -17.75 -31.32
N ASP A 276 -10.43 -16.73 -31.65
CA ASP A 276 -10.96 -15.47 -32.18
C ASP A 276 -11.78 -15.77 -33.44
N ALA A 277 -12.96 -15.15 -33.49
CA ALA A 277 -13.79 -14.98 -34.68
C ALA A 277 -13.51 -13.60 -35.26
#